data_AF-A0A956FG53-F1
#
_entry.id   AF-A0A956FG53-F1
#
_cell.length_a   1.000
_cell.length_b   1.000
_cell.length_c   1.000
_cell.angle_alpha   90.00
_cell.angle_beta   90.00
_cell.angle_gamma   90.00
#
_symmetry.space_group_name_H-M   'P 1'
#
loop_
_entity.id
_entity.type
_entity.pdbx_description
1 polymer ?
#
loop_
_entity_poly.entity_id
_entity_poly.type
_entity_poly.pdbx_seq_one_letter_code
_entity_poly.pdbx_strand_id
1 'polypeptide(L)'
;MPTDIVSQVARWTRSTNRRVMVEELLRAVAWTVTAGVVGLGLHRMPALLQRIHIEWPQWLPSEETMATLAFTLGGAALLVITARTALRIRRRRIDQLGMARRIDEQQGTEDLVATALAVEAGTVAGSPDVQQVVRGKAQAAVAEVRRPLPRFRTPGRALVGAGMLTGAALTLPLLLDEIAELTIPAAEAAQDTEDDGEGEPAMPLDEQTKERIDKAIEQLSRYEKNPALRREARDQLAAAREQLQRALDDPKQAAASLSRAEQALRELAKQARREGLFDQQQMETMSNDELTQSMSQAMEQGEHDTAAELGEELARRMENGTDSDLRRLSEAFRKHFPPTTSPRRDPAETGESGEGKEGEGKEGEGKEGEGK
;
A
#
# COMPACT_ATOMS: atom_id res chain seq x y z
N MET A 1 3.73 18.63 36.88
CA MET A 1 2.77 19.74 36.72
C MET A 1 1.42 19.14 36.34
N PRO A 2 0.33 19.44 37.07
CA PRO A 2 -1.00 18.94 36.73
C PRO A 2 -1.37 19.45 35.32
N THR A 3 -1.67 18.52 34.40
CA THR A 3 -2.11 18.86 33.06
C THR A 3 -3.55 19.37 33.11
N ASP A 4 -3.75 20.59 32.64
CA ASP A 4 -5.06 21.22 32.55
C ASP A 4 -6.00 20.45 31.60
N ILE A 5 -7.28 20.27 31.95
CA ILE A 5 -8.25 19.45 31.21
C ILE A 5 -8.41 20.01 29.79
N VAL A 6 -8.56 21.34 29.65
CA VAL A 6 -8.60 22.02 28.35
C VAL A 6 -7.41 21.63 27.48
N SER A 7 -6.21 21.66 28.05
CA SER A 7 -4.98 21.36 27.30
C SER A 7 -4.94 19.91 26.78
N GLN A 8 -5.45 18.96 27.57
CA GLN A 8 -5.48 17.54 27.24
C GLN A 8 -6.57 17.24 26.19
N VAL A 9 -7.79 17.76 26.39
CA VAL A 9 -8.89 17.64 25.42
C VAL A 9 -8.52 18.32 24.09
N ALA A 10 -7.89 19.49 24.12
CA ALA A 10 -7.41 20.17 22.91
C ALA A 10 -6.32 19.37 22.17
N ARG A 11 -5.43 18.68 22.90
CA ARG A 11 -4.41 17.82 22.31
C ARG A 11 -5.04 16.60 21.62
N TRP A 12 -6.00 15.94 22.27
CA TRP A 12 -6.72 14.82 21.68
C TRP A 12 -7.58 15.24 20.50
N THR A 13 -8.25 16.38 20.59
CA THR A 13 -9.05 16.95 19.49
C THR A 13 -8.17 17.22 18.26
N ARG A 14 -7.00 17.87 18.45
CA ARG A 14 -6.03 18.09 17.36
C ARG A 14 -5.52 16.78 16.76
N SER A 15 -5.18 15.79 17.59
CA SER A 15 -4.73 14.47 17.13
C SER A 15 -5.81 13.77 16.30
N THR A 16 -7.05 13.75 16.76
CA THR A 16 -8.18 13.13 16.05
C THR A 16 -8.47 13.84 14.74
N ASN A 17 -8.51 15.17 14.73
CA ASN A 17 -8.75 15.95 13.52
C ASN A 17 -7.61 15.79 12.50
N ARG A 18 -6.34 15.66 12.94
CA ARG A 18 -5.22 15.31 12.07
C ARG A 18 -5.40 13.94 11.42
N ARG A 19 -5.83 12.93 12.18
CA ARG A 19 -6.09 11.58 11.63
C ARG A 19 -7.20 11.59 10.60
N VAL A 20 -8.33 12.23 10.91
CA VAL A 20 -9.44 12.40 9.96
C VAL A 20 -8.97 13.10 8.68
N MET A 21 -8.13 14.13 8.81
CA MET A 21 -7.54 14.81 7.66
C MET A 21 -6.68 13.86 6.81
N VAL A 22 -5.82 13.06 7.44
CA VAL A 22 -4.97 12.08 6.73
C VAL A 22 -5.82 11.00 6.04
N GLU A 23 -6.84 10.44 6.72
CA GLU A 23 -7.73 9.44 6.14
C GLU A 23 -8.48 9.98 4.90
N GLU A 24 -9.03 11.19 4.98
CA GLU A 24 -9.74 11.78 3.84
C GLU A 24 -8.77 12.23 2.73
N LEU A 25 -7.55 12.67 3.05
CA LEU A 25 -6.51 12.95 2.06
C LEU A 25 -6.09 11.69 1.30
N LEU A 26 -5.85 10.58 1.99
CA LEU A 26 -5.51 9.31 1.35
C LEU A 26 -6.63 8.83 0.41
N ARG A 27 -7.91 8.99 0.80
CA ARG A 27 -9.03 8.72 -0.09
C ARG A 27 -9.04 9.64 -1.29
N ALA A 28 -8.79 10.94 -1.10
CA ALA A 28 -8.74 11.90 -2.20
C ALA A 28 -7.65 11.51 -3.21
N VAL A 29 -6.45 11.18 -2.73
CA VAL A 29 -5.34 10.69 -3.56
C VAL A 29 -5.76 9.44 -4.35
N ALA A 30 -6.40 8.46 -3.71
CA ALA A 30 -6.88 7.26 -4.41
C ALA A 30 -7.83 7.62 -5.56
N TRP A 31 -8.83 8.48 -5.32
CA TRP A 31 -9.76 8.93 -6.37
C TRP A 31 -9.07 9.74 -7.48
N THR A 32 -8.08 10.56 -7.14
CA THR A 32 -7.29 11.32 -8.11
C THR A 32 -6.48 10.40 -9.00
N VAL A 33 -5.84 9.36 -8.44
CA VAL A 33 -5.12 8.34 -9.21
C VAL A 33 -6.07 7.60 -10.14
N THR A 34 -7.22 7.12 -9.64
CA THR A 34 -8.24 6.46 -10.49
C THR A 34 -8.69 7.37 -11.63
N ALA A 35 -8.98 8.64 -11.36
CA ALA A 35 -9.37 9.60 -12.39
C ALA A 35 -8.25 9.83 -13.42
N GLY A 36 -6.99 9.88 -12.97
CA GLY A 36 -5.81 9.98 -13.83
C GLY A 36 -5.65 8.78 -14.75
N VAL A 37 -5.80 7.55 -14.24
CA VAL A 37 -5.74 6.32 -15.04
C VAL A 37 -6.86 6.27 -16.09
N VAL A 38 -8.08 6.63 -15.72
CA VAL A 38 -9.21 6.72 -16.67
C VAL A 38 -8.94 7.79 -17.74
N GLY A 39 -8.43 8.95 -17.34
CA GLY A 39 -8.07 10.03 -18.27
C GLY A 39 -6.98 9.62 -19.25
N LEU A 40 -5.93 8.94 -18.77
CA LEU A 40 -4.85 8.42 -19.61
C LEU A 40 -5.35 7.33 -20.56
N GLY A 41 -6.22 6.43 -20.09
CA GLY A 41 -6.86 5.41 -20.91
C GLY A 41 -7.69 6.00 -22.05
N LEU A 42 -8.48 7.04 -21.77
CA LEU A 42 -9.22 7.78 -22.79
C LEU A 42 -8.30 8.48 -23.79
N HIS A 43 -7.20 9.07 -23.32
CA HIS A 43 -6.23 9.74 -24.17
C HIS A 43 -5.46 8.77 -25.09
N ARG A 44 -5.16 7.56 -24.60
CA ARG A 44 -4.45 6.52 -25.38
C ARG A 44 -5.37 5.66 -26.24
N MET A 45 -6.69 5.79 -26.09
CA MET A 45 -7.68 4.98 -26.83
C MET A 45 -7.53 5.07 -28.37
N PRO A 46 -7.28 6.24 -29.00
CA PRO A 46 -7.11 6.32 -30.44
C PRO A 46 -5.93 5.48 -30.94
N ALA A 47 -4.77 5.60 -30.28
CA ALA A 47 -3.58 4.81 -30.58
C ALA A 47 -3.81 3.31 -30.38
N LEU A 48 -4.57 2.92 -29.35
CA LEU A 48 -4.93 1.52 -29.11
C LEU A 48 -5.85 0.96 -30.19
N LEU A 49 -6.83 1.74 -30.69
CA LEU A 49 -7.72 1.33 -31.78
C LEU A 49 -6.96 1.20 -33.11
N GLN A 50 -6.04 2.13 -33.39
CA GLN A 50 -5.17 2.05 -34.57
C GLN A 50 -4.31 0.78 -34.57
N ARG A 51 -3.77 0.38 -33.40
CA ARG A 51 -2.99 -0.87 -33.26
C ARG A 51 -3.79 -2.15 -33.56
N ILE A 52 -5.11 -2.12 -33.44
CA ILE A 52 -5.98 -3.26 -33.78
C ILE A 52 -6.68 -3.09 -35.13
N HIS A 53 -6.20 -2.17 -35.98
CA HIS A 53 -6.76 -1.84 -37.29
C HIS A 53 -8.25 -1.45 -37.27
N ILE A 54 -8.72 -0.90 -36.15
CA ILE A 54 -10.06 -0.29 -36.06
C ILE A 54 -9.88 1.20 -36.32
N GLU A 55 -10.39 1.67 -37.46
CA GLU A 55 -10.41 3.09 -37.78
C GLU A 55 -11.20 3.87 -36.73
N TRP A 56 -10.70 5.04 -36.34
CA TRP A 56 -11.39 5.91 -35.40
C TRP A 56 -12.74 6.31 -36.02
N PRO A 57 -13.87 5.95 -35.39
CA PRO A 57 -15.18 6.23 -35.96
C PRO A 57 -15.38 7.72 -36.20
N GLN A 58 -15.81 8.12 -37.40
CA GLN A 58 -16.02 9.54 -37.76
C GLN A 58 -17.08 10.26 -36.91
N TRP A 59 -17.94 9.51 -36.21
CA TRP A 59 -18.93 10.07 -35.29
C TRP A 59 -18.35 10.39 -33.91
N LEU A 60 -17.13 9.95 -33.59
CA LEU A 60 -16.43 10.33 -32.37
C LEU A 60 -15.68 11.66 -32.56
N PRO A 61 -15.42 12.40 -31.48
CA PRO A 61 -14.63 13.63 -31.55
C PRO A 61 -13.22 13.35 -32.10
N SER A 62 -12.60 14.36 -32.72
CA SER A 62 -11.20 14.28 -33.15
C SER A 62 -10.26 14.01 -31.97
N GLU A 63 -9.05 13.51 -32.25
CA GLU A 63 -8.04 13.24 -31.21
C GLU A 63 -7.74 14.47 -30.33
N GLU A 64 -7.61 15.65 -30.94
CA GLU A 64 -7.43 16.92 -30.23
C GLU A 64 -8.63 17.26 -29.33
N THR A 65 -9.85 17.00 -29.82
CA THR A 65 -11.08 17.22 -29.03
C THR A 65 -11.15 16.23 -27.87
N MET A 66 -10.75 14.97 -28.08
CA MET A 66 -10.67 13.95 -27.03
C MET A 66 -9.64 14.30 -25.96
N ALA A 67 -8.46 14.79 -26.35
CA ALA A 67 -7.45 15.26 -25.41
C ALA A 67 -7.97 16.44 -24.57
N THR A 68 -8.64 17.40 -25.21
CA THR A 68 -9.26 18.55 -24.52
C THR A 68 -10.38 18.10 -23.58
N LEU A 69 -11.22 17.16 -24.01
CA LEU A 69 -12.27 16.56 -23.18
C LEU A 69 -11.69 15.81 -21.99
N ALA A 70 -10.64 15.01 -22.19
CA ALA A 70 -9.97 14.29 -21.11
C ALA A 70 -9.37 15.26 -20.07
N PHE A 71 -8.74 16.34 -20.52
CA PHE A 71 -8.18 17.35 -19.62
C PHE A 71 -9.25 18.13 -18.86
N THR A 72 -10.32 18.55 -19.53
CA THR A 72 -11.43 19.28 -18.90
C THR A 72 -12.22 18.42 -17.93
N LEU A 73 -12.54 17.17 -18.29
CA LEU A 73 -13.17 16.20 -17.40
C LEU A 73 -12.27 15.84 -16.22
N GLY A 74 -10.97 15.65 -16.45
CA GLY A 74 -9.98 15.40 -15.41
C GLY A 74 -9.88 16.55 -14.41
N GLY A 75 -9.82 17.79 -14.90
CA GLY A 75 -9.84 19.00 -14.07
C GLY A 75 -11.13 19.14 -13.27
N ALA A 76 -12.29 18.90 -13.89
CA ALA A 76 -13.59 18.92 -13.22
C ALA A 76 -13.70 17.84 -12.13
N ALA A 77 -13.25 16.62 -12.42
CA ALA A 77 -13.22 15.53 -11.45
C ALA A 77 -12.32 15.88 -10.26
N LEU A 78 -11.13 16.45 -10.50
CA LEU A 78 -10.22 16.88 -9.44
C LEU A 78 -10.88 17.94 -8.53
N LEU A 79 -11.55 18.94 -9.11
CA LEU A 79 -12.29 19.95 -8.35
C LEU A 79 -13.39 19.31 -7.48
N VAL A 80 -14.17 18.38 -8.03
CA VAL A 80 -15.22 17.66 -7.28
C VAL A 80 -14.62 16.83 -6.14
N ILE A 81 -13.52 16.10 -6.39
CA ILE A 81 -12.81 15.31 -5.38
C ILE A 81 -12.33 16.23 -4.25
N THR A 82 -11.71 17.36 -4.60
CA THR A 82 -11.16 18.32 -3.64
C THR A 82 -12.27 18.95 -2.79
N ALA A 83 -13.34 19.43 -3.44
CA ALA A 83 -14.49 20.02 -2.77
C ALA A 83 -15.20 19.02 -1.84
N ARG A 84 -15.42 17.78 -2.31
CA ARG A 84 -16.04 16.72 -1.52
C ARG A 84 -15.17 16.32 -0.32
N THR A 85 -13.85 16.27 -0.50
CA THR A 85 -12.88 16.00 0.57
C THR A 85 -12.90 17.11 1.61
N ALA A 86 -12.87 18.37 1.20
CA ALA A 86 -12.96 19.52 2.09
C ALA A 86 -14.28 19.52 2.88
N LEU A 87 -15.42 19.26 2.22
CA LEU A 87 -16.73 19.16 2.86
C LEU A 87 -16.79 18.00 3.87
N ARG A 88 -16.21 16.84 3.55
CA ARG A 88 -16.15 15.70 4.49
C ARG A 88 -15.27 15.98 5.69
N ILE A 89 -14.09 16.58 5.47
CA ILE A 89 -13.20 16.99 6.57
C ILE A 89 -13.95 17.96 7.48
N ARG A 90 -14.63 18.97 6.91
CA ARG A 90 -15.41 19.94 7.69
C ARG A 90 -16.53 19.27 8.49
N ARG A 91 -17.28 18.33 7.90
CA ARG A 91 -18.38 17.61 8.57
C ARG A 91 -17.90 16.61 9.62
N ARG A 92 -16.68 16.08 9.50
CA ARG A 92 -16.11 15.08 10.40
C ARG A 92 -15.17 15.66 11.46
N ARG A 93 -14.85 16.95 11.37
CA ARG A 93 -14.11 17.64 12.43
C ARG A 93 -14.93 17.58 13.71
N ILE A 94 -14.26 17.18 14.78
CA ILE A 94 -14.83 17.14 16.12
C ILE A 94 -14.31 18.37 16.85
N ASP A 95 -15.23 19.14 17.44
CA ASP A 95 -14.90 20.27 18.30
C ASP A 95 -14.54 19.78 19.71
N GLN A 96 -13.91 20.63 20.52
CA GLN A 96 -13.47 20.25 21.88
C GLN A 96 -14.63 19.75 22.74
N LEU A 97 -15.80 20.38 22.65
CA LEU A 97 -17.02 19.93 23.34
C LEU A 97 -17.49 18.56 22.84
N GLY A 98 -17.43 18.31 21.52
CA GLY A 98 -17.77 17.02 20.95
C GLY A 98 -16.80 15.91 21.37
N MET A 99 -15.52 16.25 21.57
CA MET A 99 -14.54 15.32 22.13
C MET A 99 -14.81 15.04 23.62
N ALA A 100 -15.15 16.07 24.40
CA ALA A 100 -15.49 15.93 25.81
C ALA A 100 -16.69 14.99 26.01
N ARG A 101 -17.80 15.21 25.30
CA ARG A 101 -18.97 14.33 25.33
C ARG A 101 -18.65 12.88 24.97
N ARG A 102 -17.77 12.68 23.99
CA ARG A 102 -17.36 11.33 23.59
C ARG A 102 -16.53 10.62 24.66
N ILE A 103 -15.71 11.36 25.40
CA ILE A 103 -15.00 10.83 26.57
C ILE A 103 -16.02 10.45 27.65
N ASP A 104 -17.01 11.32 27.87
CA ASP A 104 -18.07 11.06 28.85
C ASP A 104 -18.90 9.81 28.51
N GLU A 105 -19.29 9.64 27.24
CA GLU A 105 -19.97 8.44 26.74
C GLU A 105 -19.13 7.16 26.92
N GLN A 106 -17.81 7.24 26.71
CA GLN A 106 -16.91 6.08 26.84
C GLN A 106 -16.68 5.67 28.29
N GLN A 107 -16.69 6.62 29.23
CA GLN A 107 -16.46 6.37 30.65
C GLN A 107 -17.76 6.24 31.45
N GLY A 108 -18.91 6.52 30.83
CA GLY A 108 -20.20 6.56 31.53
C GLY A 108 -20.28 7.70 32.55
N THR A 109 -19.61 8.84 32.31
CA THR A 109 -19.47 9.94 33.27
C THR A 109 -20.52 11.05 33.12
N GLU A 110 -21.66 10.77 32.47
CA GLU A 110 -22.84 11.68 32.41
C GLU A 110 -22.49 13.15 32.13
N ASP A 111 -21.75 13.44 31.06
CA ASP A 111 -21.34 14.80 30.64
C ASP A 111 -20.45 15.58 31.65
N LEU A 112 -19.79 14.90 32.57
CA LEU A 112 -18.94 15.52 33.59
C LEU A 112 -17.72 16.24 33.00
N VAL A 113 -17.04 15.67 31.99
CA VAL A 113 -15.91 16.30 31.31
C VAL A 113 -16.38 17.48 30.44
N ALA A 114 -17.53 17.34 29.77
CA ALA A 114 -18.12 18.43 28.99
C ALA A 114 -18.51 19.62 29.88
N THR A 115 -19.05 19.35 31.08
CA THR A 115 -19.41 20.37 32.06
C THR A 115 -18.17 21.03 32.66
N ALA A 116 -17.13 20.26 32.99
CA ALA A 116 -15.85 20.81 33.43
C ALA A 116 -15.25 21.76 32.39
N LEU A 117 -15.29 21.38 31.10
CA LEU A 117 -14.82 22.22 29.99
C LEU A 117 -15.66 23.50 29.84
N ALA A 118 -16.99 23.40 30.00
CA ALA A 118 -17.90 24.54 29.93
C ALA A 118 -17.68 25.54 31.09
N VAL A 119 -17.39 25.03 32.29
CA VAL A 119 -17.02 25.81 33.47
C VAL A 119 -15.67 26.51 33.27
N GLU A 120 -14.64 25.80 32.80
CA GLU A 120 -13.33 26.39 32.50
C GLU A 120 -13.40 27.44 31.38
N ALA A 121 -14.29 27.25 30.41
CA ALA A 121 -14.57 28.22 29.34
C ALA A 121 -15.40 29.44 29.80
N GLY A 122 -15.85 29.48 31.06
CA GLY A 122 -16.67 30.56 31.61
C GLY A 122 -18.10 30.61 31.05
N THR A 123 -18.56 29.55 30.39
CA THR A 123 -19.90 29.49 29.79
C THR A 123 -20.98 29.11 30.79
N VAL A 124 -20.61 28.51 31.93
CA VAL A 124 -21.51 28.12 33.01
C VAL A 124 -21.01 28.74 34.32
N ALA A 125 -21.85 29.55 34.97
CA ALA A 125 -21.56 30.14 36.27
C ALA A 125 -21.96 29.17 37.40
N GLY A 126 -21.00 28.45 37.96
CA GLY A 126 -21.18 27.63 39.17
C GLY A 126 -20.55 28.28 40.40
N SER A 127 -20.93 27.86 41.61
CA SER A 127 -20.21 28.27 42.83
C SER A 127 -18.77 27.73 42.82
N PRO A 128 -17.79 28.46 43.39
CA PRO A 128 -16.37 28.06 43.35
C PRO A 128 -16.11 26.64 43.85
N ASP A 129 -16.83 26.21 44.88
CA ASP A 129 -16.71 24.87 45.48
C ASP A 129 -17.18 23.77 44.52
N VAL A 130 -18.30 23.99 43.82
CA VAL A 130 -18.81 23.04 42.81
C VAL A 130 -17.85 22.95 41.63
N GLN A 131 -17.28 24.09 41.21
CA GLN A 131 -16.28 24.10 40.13
C GLN A 131 -15.04 23.27 40.50
N GLN A 132 -14.55 23.36 41.73
CA GLN A 132 -13.42 22.54 42.19
C GLN A 132 -13.75 21.04 42.18
N VAL A 133 -14.93 20.65 42.67
CA VAL A 133 -15.34 19.24 42.71
C VAL A 133 -15.50 18.67 41.30
N VAL A 134 -16.16 19.41 40.40
CA VAL A 134 -16.34 18.99 39.00
C VAL A 134 -15.00 18.88 38.29
N ARG A 135 -14.09 19.85 38.50
CA ARG A 135 -12.74 19.82 37.92
C ARG A 135 -11.92 18.63 38.42
N GLY A 136 -11.94 18.35 39.73
CA GLY A 136 -11.23 17.22 40.32
C GLY A 136 -11.73 15.87 39.78
N LYS A 137 -13.06 15.69 39.72
CA LYS A 137 -13.65 14.47 39.14
C LYS A 137 -13.34 14.32 37.65
N ALA A 138 -13.37 15.42 36.91
CA ALA A 138 -13.09 15.40 35.47
C ALA A 138 -11.62 15.08 35.19
N GLN A 139 -10.70 15.58 36.01
CA GLN A 139 -9.28 15.23 35.91
C GLN A 139 -9.05 13.73 36.15
N ALA A 140 -9.70 13.15 37.17
CA ALA A 140 -9.62 11.72 37.43
C ALA A 140 -10.16 10.88 36.25
N ALA A 141 -11.36 11.21 35.75
CA ALA A 141 -11.96 10.53 34.61
C ALA A 141 -11.10 10.63 33.33
N VAL A 142 -10.53 11.81 33.06
CA VAL A 142 -9.64 12.03 31.91
C VAL A 142 -8.33 11.25 32.06
N ALA A 143 -7.80 11.09 33.27
CA ALA A 143 -6.57 10.35 33.52
C ALA A 143 -6.72 8.83 33.28
N GLU A 144 -7.91 8.28 33.50
CA GLU A 144 -8.21 6.86 33.28
C GLU A 144 -8.35 6.49 31.80
N VAL A 145 -8.63 7.47 30.93
CA VAL A 145 -8.83 7.25 29.50
C VAL A 145 -7.49 7.00 28.80
N ARG A 146 -7.11 5.73 28.67
CA ARG A 146 -5.83 5.31 28.05
C ARG A 146 -5.67 5.76 26.60
N ARG A 147 -6.74 5.85 25.79
CA ARG A 147 -6.75 6.35 24.39
C ARG A 147 -8.21 6.50 23.89
N PRO A 148 -8.78 7.71 23.77
CA PRO A 148 -10.14 7.89 23.25
C PRO A 148 -10.20 7.80 21.71
N LEU A 149 -9.09 7.46 21.05
CA LEU A 149 -8.96 7.56 19.61
C LEU A 149 -9.69 6.38 18.93
N PRO A 150 -10.66 6.63 18.04
CA PRO A 150 -11.24 5.56 17.24
C PRO A 150 -10.13 4.85 16.45
N ARG A 151 -10.28 3.53 16.28
CA ARG A 151 -9.35 2.74 15.47
C ARG A 151 -9.31 3.34 14.06
N PHE A 152 -8.10 3.50 13.52
CA PHE A 152 -7.88 3.96 12.15
C PHE A 152 -8.64 3.01 11.23
N ARG A 153 -9.70 3.50 10.57
CA ARG A 153 -10.41 2.72 9.57
C ARG A 153 -9.69 2.97 8.27
N THR A 154 -8.61 2.22 8.05
CA THR A 154 -7.90 2.18 6.77
C THR A 154 -8.95 2.04 5.68
N PRO A 155 -8.99 2.91 4.66
CA PRO A 155 -9.90 2.76 3.52
C PRO A 155 -9.41 1.63 2.62
N GLY A 156 -9.19 0.43 3.19
CA GLY A 156 -8.53 -0.70 2.54
C GLY A 156 -9.20 -1.05 1.22
N ARG A 157 -10.53 -1.11 1.18
CA ARG A 157 -11.26 -1.39 -0.07
C ARG A 157 -11.04 -0.36 -1.19
N ALA A 158 -10.79 0.90 -0.86
CA ALA A 158 -10.54 1.94 -1.86
C ALA A 158 -9.07 1.97 -2.33
N LEU A 159 -8.13 1.65 -1.43
CA LEU A 159 -6.70 1.58 -1.75
C LEU A 159 -6.33 0.28 -2.46
N VAL A 160 -6.98 -0.84 -2.14
CA VAL A 160 -6.76 -2.15 -2.80
C VAL A 160 -7.27 -2.10 -4.25
N GLY A 161 -8.47 -1.56 -4.48
CA GLY A 161 -9.00 -1.41 -5.84
C GLY A 161 -8.20 -0.43 -6.71
N ALA A 162 -7.64 0.64 -6.10
CA ALA A 162 -6.73 1.53 -6.80
C ALA A 162 -5.35 0.89 -7.03
N GLY A 163 -4.80 0.15 -6.06
CA GLY A 163 -3.51 -0.53 -6.14
C GLY A 163 -3.48 -1.59 -7.23
N MET A 164 -4.47 -2.49 -7.29
CA MET A 164 -4.55 -3.52 -8.31
C MET A 164 -4.70 -2.94 -9.73
N LEU A 165 -5.51 -1.90 -9.90
CA LEU A 165 -5.68 -1.25 -11.20
C LEU A 165 -4.46 -0.41 -11.62
N THR A 166 -3.76 0.20 -10.66
CA THR A 166 -2.58 1.02 -10.94
C THR A 166 -1.33 0.14 -11.17
N GLY A 167 -1.19 -0.97 -10.44
CA GLY A 167 -0.14 -1.97 -10.66
C GLY A 167 -0.29 -2.61 -12.04
N ALA A 168 -1.43 -3.22 -12.35
CA ALA A 168 -1.67 -3.86 -13.64
C ALA A 168 -1.66 -2.89 -14.84
N ALA A 169 -2.02 -1.61 -14.64
CA ALA A 169 -1.96 -0.59 -15.69
C ALA A 169 -0.58 0.08 -15.84
N LEU A 170 0.34 -0.07 -14.88
CA LEU A 170 1.69 0.49 -14.98
C LEU A 170 2.74 -0.56 -15.30
N THR A 171 2.70 -1.74 -14.68
CA THR A 171 3.77 -2.76 -14.84
C THR A 171 3.60 -3.58 -16.11
N LEU A 172 2.34 -3.92 -16.45
CA LEU A 172 2.05 -4.77 -17.58
C LEU A 172 2.33 -4.09 -18.93
N PRO A 173 2.02 -2.78 -19.12
CA PRO A 173 2.44 -2.06 -20.31
C PRO A 173 3.93 -1.83 -20.38
N LEU A 174 4.65 -1.65 -19.26
CA LEU A 174 6.11 -1.50 -19.27
C LEU A 174 6.82 -2.78 -19.74
N LEU A 175 6.38 -3.95 -19.26
CA LEU A 175 6.89 -5.25 -19.74
C LEU A 175 6.51 -5.52 -21.20
N LEU A 176 5.28 -5.17 -21.59
CA LEU A 176 4.84 -5.30 -22.99
C LEU A 176 5.55 -4.31 -23.92
N ASP A 177 5.83 -3.09 -23.47
CA ASP A 177 6.57 -2.09 -24.25
C ASP A 177 8.07 -2.44 -24.33
N GLU A 178 8.70 -2.98 -23.27
CA GLU A 178 10.08 -3.50 -23.34
C GLU A 178 10.18 -4.68 -24.32
N ILE A 179 9.22 -5.61 -24.30
CA ILE A 179 9.20 -6.75 -25.22
C ILE A 179 8.85 -6.31 -26.65
N ALA A 180 7.95 -5.34 -26.81
CA ALA A 180 7.60 -4.76 -28.11
C ALA A 180 8.75 -3.94 -28.73
N GLU A 181 9.52 -3.21 -27.91
CA GLU A 181 10.75 -2.53 -28.34
C GLU A 181 11.85 -3.51 -28.72
N LEU A 182 11.84 -4.74 -28.20
CA LEU A 182 12.77 -5.81 -28.58
C LEU A 182 12.34 -6.55 -29.86
N THR A 183 11.05 -6.62 -30.17
CA THR A 183 10.55 -7.27 -31.40
C THR A 183 10.76 -6.43 -32.66
N ILE A 184 10.80 -5.10 -32.58
CA ILE A 184 11.06 -4.22 -33.75
C ILE A 184 12.47 -4.41 -34.34
N PRO A 185 13.58 -4.31 -33.58
CA PRO A 185 14.93 -4.51 -34.11
C PRO A 185 15.21 -5.96 -34.49
N ALA A 186 14.60 -6.94 -33.80
CA ALA A 186 14.71 -8.35 -34.18
C ALA A 186 13.96 -8.67 -35.48
N ALA A 187 12.80 -8.03 -35.73
CA ALA A 187 12.06 -8.17 -36.97
C ALA A 187 12.75 -7.47 -38.16
N GLU A 188 13.36 -6.30 -37.95
CA GLU A 188 14.23 -5.66 -38.97
C GLU A 188 15.44 -6.54 -39.31
N ALA A 189 16.10 -7.13 -38.30
CA ALA A 189 17.22 -8.05 -38.51
C ALA A 189 16.83 -9.37 -39.21
N ALA A 190 15.55 -9.74 -39.20
CA ALA A 190 15.04 -10.95 -39.88
C ALA A 190 14.51 -10.68 -41.30
N GLN A 191 14.00 -9.47 -41.57
CA GLN A 191 13.47 -9.09 -42.89
C GLN A 191 14.56 -8.90 -43.97
N ASP A 192 15.81 -8.63 -43.58
CA ASP A 192 16.94 -8.56 -44.52
C ASP A 192 17.43 -9.94 -45.01
N THR A 193 16.74 -11.04 -44.68
CA THR A 193 17.18 -12.42 -44.96
C THR A 193 16.21 -13.27 -45.80
N GLU A 194 15.20 -12.67 -46.45
CA GLU A 194 14.31 -13.38 -47.41
C GLU A 194 14.87 -13.38 -48.86
N ASP A 195 16.18 -13.49 -49.05
CA ASP A 195 16.78 -13.84 -50.34
C ASP A 195 17.34 -15.27 -50.27
N ASP A 196 16.75 -16.17 -51.07
CA ASP A 196 17.06 -17.60 -51.19
C ASP A 196 18.43 -17.82 -51.87
N GLY A 197 19.50 -17.29 -51.28
CA GLY A 197 20.87 -17.47 -51.74
C GLY A 197 21.83 -17.55 -50.55
N GLU A 198 22.36 -18.75 -50.28
CA GLU A 198 23.52 -19.05 -49.41
C GLU A 198 23.87 -17.93 -48.40
N GLY A 199 22.94 -17.70 -47.46
CA GLY A 199 22.93 -16.49 -46.65
C GLY A 199 24.12 -16.36 -45.70
N GLU A 200 24.73 -15.17 -45.71
CA GLU A 200 25.70 -14.72 -44.72
C GLU A 200 25.24 -15.06 -43.29
N PRO A 201 26.17 -15.39 -42.37
CA PRO A 201 25.80 -15.72 -41.00
C PRO A 201 25.06 -14.54 -40.37
N ALA A 202 23.82 -14.78 -39.94
CA ALA A 202 23.01 -13.80 -39.22
C ALA A 202 23.88 -13.11 -38.16
N MET A 203 23.87 -11.77 -38.17
CA MET A 203 24.65 -10.99 -37.22
C MET A 203 24.31 -11.43 -35.79
N PRO A 204 25.32 -11.68 -34.93
CA PRO A 204 25.05 -12.05 -33.55
C PRO A 204 24.22 -10.95 -32.89
N LEU A 205 23.25 -11.36 -32.06
CA LEU A 205 22.47 -10.43 -31.22
C LEU A 205 23.42 -9.48 -30.49
N ASP A 206 23.06 -8.19 -30.49
CA ASP A 206 23.79 -7.18 -29.73
C ASP A 206 23.85 -7.56 -28.24
N GLU A 207 24.96 -7.24 -27.59
CA GLU A 207 25.21 -7.64 -26.21
C GLU A 207 24.15 -7.04 -25.27
N GLN A 208 23.68 -5.82 -25.55
CA GLN A 208 22.61 -5.19 -24.78
C GLN A 208 21.28 -5.95 -24.94
N THR A 209 21.00 -6.51 -26.11
CA THR A 209 19.79 -7.30 -26.36
C THR A 209 19.85 -8.62 -25.60
N LYS A 210 20.99 -9.29 -25.59
CA LYS A 210 21.18 -10.53 -24.81
C LYS A 210 21.00 -10.31 -23.33
N GLU A 211 21.63 -9.28 -22.75
CA GLU A 211 21.47 -8.93 -21.33
C GLU A 211 20.01 -8.66 -20.95
N ARG A 212 19.25 -8.01 -21.84
CA ARG A 212 17.81 -7.77 -21.62
C ARG A 212 17.01 -9.07 -21.65
N ILE A 213 17.30 -9.97 -22.60
CA ILE A 213 16.62 -11.27 -22.69
C ILE A 213 16.97 -12.15 -21.48
N ASP A 214 18.23 -12.19 -21.05
CA ASP A 214 18.67 -12.92 -19.85
C ASP A 214 17.96 -12.40 -18.59
N LYS A 215 17.86 -11.08 -18.43
CA LYS A 215 17.13 -10.46 -17.34
C LYS A 215 15.64 -10.81 -17.37
N ALA A 216 15.03 -10.83 -18.56
CA ALA A 216 13.63 -11.23 -18.72
C ALA A 216 13.42 -12.72 -18.38
N ILE A 217 14.33 -13.61 -18.80
CA ILE A 217 14.32 -15.04 -18.45
C ILE A 217 14.41 -15.22 -16.93
N GLU A 218 15.30 -14.47 -16.28
CA GLU A 218 15.45 -14.52 -14.82
C GLU A 218 14.17 -14.07 -14.12
N GLN A 219 13.55 -12.97 -14.58
CA GLN A 219 12.29 -12.48 -14.03
C GLN A 219 11.15 -13.48 -14.23
N LEU A 220 10.99 -14.06 -15.43
CA LEU A 220 9.98 -15.07 -15.70
C LEU A 220 10.18 -16.33 -14.84
N SER A 221 11.43 -16.75 -14.64
CA SER A 221 11.78 -17.87 -13.75
C SER A 221 11.41 -17.62 -12.29
N ARG A 222 11.52 -16.37 -11.82
CA ARG A 222 11.09 -15.98 -10.47
C ARG A 222 9.57 -16.09 -10.34
N TYR A 223 8.82 -15.52 -11.29
CA TYR A 223 7.36 -15.63 -11.31
C TYR A 223 6.90 -17.09 -11.43
N GLU A 224 7.51 -17.91 -12.30
CA GLU A 224 7.18 -19.34 -12.46
C GLU A 224 7.23 -20.13 -11.14
N LYS A 225 8.17 -19.78 -10.25
CA LYS A 225 8.35 -20.45 -8.95
C LYS A 225 7.31 -20.07 -7.90
N ASN A 226 6.47 -19.09 -8.18
CA ASN A 226 5.43 -18.65 -7.24
C ASN A 226 4.34 -19.73 -7.12
N PRO A 227 4.20 -20.36 -5.93
CA PRO A 227 3.25 -21.45 -5.75
C PRO A 227 1.80 -21.01 -5.80
N ALA A 228 1.50 -19.72 -5.64
CA ALA A 228 0.14 -19.20 -5.69
C ALA A 228 -0.40 -19.05 -7.12
N LEU A 229 0.46 -19.14 -8.12
CA LEU A 229 0.04 -19.03 -9.52
C LEU A 229 -0.71 -20.28 -9.98
N ARG A 230 -1.75 -20.03 -10.78
CA ARG A 230 -2.45 -21.10 -11.51
C ARG A 230 -1.49 -21.93 -12.34
N ARG A 231 -1.81 -23.21 -12.50
CA ARG A 231 -0.98 -24.13 -13.28
C ARG A 231 -0.84 -23.65 -14.72
N GLU A 232 -1.93 -23.20 -15.34
CA GLU A 232 -1.94 -22.68 -16.70
C GLU A 232 -1.07 -21.43 -16.82
N ALA A 233 -1.10 -20.55 -15.81
CA ALA A 233 -0.27 -19.34 -15.78
C ALA A 233 1.22 -19.69 -15.68
N ARG A 234 1.58 -20.66 -14.83
CA ARG A 234 2.95 -21.18 -14.73
C ARG A 234 3.41 -21.82 -16.04
N ASP A 235 2.57 -22.63 -16.67
CA ASP A 235 2.88 -23.29 -17.94
C ASP A 235 3.11 -22.25 -19.05
N GLN A 236 2.34 -21.16 -19.10
CA GLN A 236 2.52 -20.06 -20.05
C GLN A 236 3.80 -19.25 -19.78
N LEU A 237 4.13 -18.99 -18.51
CA LEU A 237 5.40 -18.33 -18.13
C LEU A 237 6.59 -19.21 -18.49
N ALA A 238 6.52 -20.52 -18.25
CA ALA A 238 7.55 -21.48 -18.62
C ALA A 238 7.73 -21.56 -20.14
N ALA A 239 6.63 -21.58 -20.90
CA ALA A 239 6.67 -21.53 -22.35
C ALA A 239 7.32 -20.24 -22.86
N ALA A 240 6.93 -19.07 -22.31
CA ALA A 240 7.54 -17.79 -22.67
C ALA A 240 9.05 -17.77 -22.37
N ARG A 241 9.46 -18.28 -21.20
CA ARG A 241 10.87 -18.43 -20.82
C ARG A 241 11.63 -19.32 -21.79
N GLU A 242 11.06 -20.45 -22.18
CA GLU A 242 11.68 -21.36 -23.14
C GLU A 242 11.84 -20.72 -24.53
N GLN A 243 10.86 -19.93 -24.99
CA GLN A 243 10.99 -19.18 -26.24
C GLN A 243 12.08 -18.09 -26.15
N LEU A 244 12.19 -17.38 -25.02
CA LEU A 244 13.28 -16.42 -24.81
C LEU A 244 14.66 -17.10 -24.81
N GLN A 245 14.78 -18.28 -24.20
CA GLN A 245 16.02 -19.06 -24.22
C GLN A 245 16.39 -19.47 -25.65
N ARG A 246 15.42 -19.96 -26.43
CA ARG A 246 15.62 -20.28 -27.86
C ARG A 246 16.07 -19.06 -28.66
N ALA A 247 15.58 -17.87 -28.32
CA ALA A 247 15.99 -16.64 -28.99
C ALA A 247 17.47 -16.30 -28.74
N LEU A 248 18.02 -16.64 -27.56
CA LEU A 248 19.45 -16.49 -27.27
C LEU A 248 20.30 -17.54 -27.99
N ASP A 249 19.82 -18.79 -28.04
CA ASP A 249 20.56 -19.92 -28.58
C ASP A 249 20.62 -19.90 -30.13
N ASP A 250 19.56 -19.40 -30.80
CA ASP A 250 19.46 -19.31 -32.26
C ASP A 250 19.05 -17.90 -32.74
N PRO A 251 20.02 -17.02 -33.08
CA PRO A 251 19.74 -15.68 -33.57
C PRO A 251 18.83 -15.64 -34.80
N LYS A 252 18.87 -16.67 -35.67
CA LYS A 252 18.03 -16.75 -36.86
C LYS A 252 16.56 -16.92 -36.52
N GLN A 253 16.26 -17.50 -35.37
CA GLN A 253 14.90 -17.69 -34.87
C GLN A 253 14.53 -16.70 -33.75
N ALA A 254 15.39 -15.72 -33.44
CA ALA A 254 15.18 -14.80 -32.33
C ALA A 254 13.88 -14.00 -32.50
N ALA A 255 13.64 -13.41 -33.68
CA ALA A 255 12.42 -12.62 -33.94
C ALA A 255 11.13 -13.45 -33.77
N ALA A 256 11.11 -14.66 -34.34
CA ALA A 256 9.97 -15.57 -34.24
C ALA A 256 9.74 -16.05 -32.79
N SER A 257 10.82 -16.32 -32.05
CA SER A 257 10.76 -16.79 -30.67
C SER A 257 10.33 -15.66 -29.71
N LEU A 258 10.84 -14.45 -29.89
CA LEU A 258 10.41 -13.25 -29.17
C LEU A 258 8.92 -12.95 -29.41
N SER A 259 8.46 -13.03 -30.67
CA SER A 259 7.04 -12.85 -30.99
C SER A 259 6.14 -13.89 -30.32
N ARG A 260 6.56 -15.16 -30.27
CA ARG A 260 5.83 -16.22 -29.54
C ARG A 260 5.83 -15.99 -28.03
N ALA A 261 6.94 -15.53 -27.46
CA ALA A 261 7.02 -15.16 -26.04
C ALA A 261 6.06 -14.00 -25.71
N GLU A 262 6.01 -12.95 -26.55
CA GLU A 262 5.07 -11.84 -26.40
C GLU A 262 3.62 -12.32 -26.47
N GLN A 263 3.29 -13.18 -27.44
CA GLN A 263 1.94 -13.71 -27.59
C GLN A 263 1.52 -14.54 -26.37
N ALA A 264 2.42 -15.38 -25.84
CA ALA A 264 2.16 -16.16 -24.62
C ALA A 264 1.89 -15.24 -23.41
N LEU A 265 2.69 -14.18 -23.22
CA LEU A 265 2.49 -13.21 -22.14
C LEU A 265 1.22 -12.37 -22.33
N ARG A 266 0.85 -12.06 -23.56
CA ARG A 266 -0.40 -11.34 -23.87
C ARG A 266 -1.63 -12.21 -23.58
N GLU A 267 -1.59 -13.51 -23.90
CA GLU A 267 -2.65 -14.44 -23.54
C GLU A 267 -2.73 -14.63 -22.02
N LEU A 268 -1.59 -14.75 -21.33
CA LEU A 268 -1.54 -14.77 -19.87
C LEU A 268 -2.21 -13.53 -19.26
N ALA A 269 -1.91 -12.35 -19.77
CA ALA A 269 -2.52 -11.11 -19.31
C ALA A 269 -4.04 -11.07 -19.54
N LYS A 270 -4.52 -11.58 -20.69
CA LYS A 270 -5.96 -11.70 -20.97
C LYS A 270 -6.61 -12.68 -20.00
N GLN A 271 -5.97 -13.81 -19.71
CA GLN A 271 -6.49 -14.82 -18.80
C GLN A 271 -6.51 -14.29 -17.36
N ALA A 272 -5.44 -13.65 -16.91
CA ALA A 272 -5.37 -13.00 -15.60
C ALA A 272 -6.50 -11.97 -15.39
N ARG A 273 -6.88 -11.21 -16.42
CA ARG A 273 -8.02 -10.28 -16.37
C ARG A 273 -9.37 -10.97 -16.28
N ARG A 274 -9.53 -12.15 -16.88
CA ARG A 274 -10.80 -12.87 -16.93
C ARG A 274 -11.03 -13.72 -15.69
N GLU A 275 -10.00 -14.43 -15.26
CA GLU A 275 -10.15 -15.49 -14.27
C GLU A 275 -9.32 -15.24 -13.00
N GLY A 276 -8.41 -14.26 -13.02
CA GLY A 276 -7.42 -14.06 -11.96
C GLY A 276 -6.13 -14.85 -12.23
N LEU A 277 -4.99 -14.30 -11.78
CA LEU A 277 -3.67 -14.92 -11.96
C LEU A 277 -3.40 -16.03 -10.93
N PHE A 278 -4.02 -15.92 -9.77
CA PHE A 278 -3.78 -16.79 -8.62
C PHE A 278 -4.83 -17.90 -8.51
N ASP A 279 -4.40 -19.07 -8.06
CA ASP A 279 -5.27 -20.20 -7.77
C ASP A 279 -5.79 -20.08 -6.33
N GLN A 280 -7.05 -19.67 -6.19
CA GLN A 280 -7.68 -19.52 -4.89
C GLN A 280 -7.76 -20.85 -4.13
N GLN A 281 -8.00 -21.97 -4.81
CA GLN A 281 -8.08 -23.27 -4.13
C GLN A 281 -6.71 -23.70 -3.62
N GLN A 282 -5.66 -23.40 -4.38
CA GLN A 282 -4.30 -23.66 -3.94
C GLN A 282 -3.94 -22.78 -2.72
N MET A 283 -4.25 -21.48 -2.77
CA MET A 283 -4.02 -20.58 -1.63
C MET A 283 -4.84 -20.99 -0.39
N GLU A 284 -6.06 -21.48 -0.55
CA GLU A 284 -6.91 -22.01 0.54
C GLU A 284 -6.36 -23.31 1.16
N THR A 285 -5.62 -24.10 0.40
CA THR A 285 -5.03 -25.36 0.89
C THR A 285 -3.63 -25.19 1.47
N MET A 286 -2.94 -24.09 1.17
CA MET A 286 -1.64 -23.77 1.78
C MET A 286 -1.75 -23.62 3.31
N SER A 287 -0.71 -24.06 4.02
CA SER A 287 -0.64 -23.86 5.47
C SER A 287 -0.40 -22.38 5.82
N ASN A 288 -0.76 -21.97 7.04
CA ASN A 288 -0.52 -20.60 7.50
C ASN A 288 0.98 -20.24 7.51
N ASP A 289 1.87 -21.20 7.74
CA ASP A 289 3.33 -21.00 7.67
C ASP A 289 3.79 -20.77 6.22
N GLU A 290 3.32 -21.59 5.28
CA GLU A 290 3.63 -21.45 3.85
C GLU A 290 3.09 -20.14 3.27
N LEU A 291 1.84 -19.77 3.56
CA LEU A 291 1.26 -18.50 3.11
C LEU A 291 2.06 -17.30 3.61
N THR A 292 2.43 -17.32 4.90
CA THR A 292 3.19 -16.23 5.51
C THR A 292 4.63 -16.18 4.96
N GLN A 293 5.26 -17.34 4.77
CA GLN A 293 6.59 -17.44 4.17
C GLN A 293 6.58 -16.95 2.72
N SER A 294 5.63 -17.40 1.90
CA SER A 294 5.48 -16.95 0.52
C SER A 294 5.18 -15.45 0.45
N MET A 295 4.38 -14.90 1.37
CA MET A 295 4.13 -13.46 1.44
C MET A 295 5.41 -12.69 1.79
N SER A 296 6.19 -13.15 2.77
CA SER A 296 7.46 -12.53 3.15
C SER A 296 8.46 -12.55 1.99
N GLN A 297 8.60 -13.71 1.34
CA GLN A 297 9.46 -13.87 0.17
C GLN A 297 9.04 -12.97 -0.99
N ALA A 298 7.74 -12.88 -1.29
CA ALA A 298 7.21 -11.98 -2.31
C ALA A 298 7.51 -10.51 -1.97
N MET A 299 7.40 -10.10 -0.71
CA MET A 299 7.76 -8.75 -0.27
C MET A 299 9.27 -8.46 -0.41
N GLU A 300 10.13 -9.40 -0.03
CA GLU A 300 11.58 -9.30 -0.19
C GLU A 300 12.00 -9.20 -1.66
N GLN A 301 11.27 -9.89 -2.54
CA GLN A 301 11.50 -9.89 -3.99
C GLN A 301 10.88 -8.68 -4.71
N GLY A 302 10.12 -7.84 -4.01
CA GLY A 302 9.42 -6.69 -4.60
C GLY A 302 8.16 -7.06 -5.39
N GLU A 303 7.67 -8.29 -5.26
CA GLU A 303 6.44 -8.78 -5.90
C GLU A 303 5.20 -8.34 -5.10
N HIS A 304 4.91 -7.04 -5.15
CA HIS A 304 3.86 -6.44 -4.34
C HIS A 304 2.45 -6.97 -4.65
N ASP A 305 2.17 -7.33 -5.89
CA ASP A 305 0.88 -7.88 -6.29
C ASP A 305 0.66 -9.30 -5.72
N THR A 306 1.69 -10.15 -5.80
CA THR A 306 1.72 -11.46 -5.12
C THR A 306 1.53 -11.32 -3.62
N ALA A 307 2.30 -10.41 -2.99
CA ALA A 307 2.22 -10.19 -1.56
C ALA A 307 0.84 -9.66 -1.12
N ALA A 308 0.20 -8.83 -1.94
CA ALA A 308 -1.14 -8.31 -1.68
C ALA A 308 -2.20 -9.42 -1.71
N GLU A 309 -2.17 -10.30 -2.71
CA GLU A 309 -3.12 -11.41 -2.82
C GLU A 309 -2.96 -12.39 -1.65
N LEU A 310 -1.72 -12.78 -1.34
CA LEU A 310 -1.41 -13.65 -0.19
C LEU A 310 -1.83 -13.00 1.13
N GLY A 311 -1.68 -11.68 1.24
CA GLY A 311 -2.12 -10.89 2.38
C GLY A 311 -3.65 -10.86 2.54
N GLU A 312 -4.40 -10.84 1.43
CA GLU A 312 -5.87 -10.91 1.47
C GLU A 312 -6.36 -12.26 1.95
N GLU A 313 -5.74 -13.36 1.49
CA GLU A 313 -6.07 -14.70 1.98
C GLU A 313 -5.72 -14.86 3.47
N LEU A 314 -4.57 -14.34 3.92
CA LEU A 314 -4.23 -14.29 5.35
C LEU A 314 -5.26 -13.48 6.15
N ALA A 315 -5.71 -12.33 5.64
CA ALA A 315 -6.73 -11.51 6.29
C ALA A 315 -8.08 -12.24 6.37
N ARG A 316 -8.50 -12.92 5.29
CA ARG A 316 -9.71 -13.74 5.26
C ARG A 316 -9.65 -14.87 6.30
N ARG A 317 -8.50 -15.54 6.43
CA ARG A 317 -8.27 -16.57 7.46
C ARG A 317 -8.27 -15.99 8.87
N MET A 318 -7.79 -14.77 9.06
CA MET A 318 -7.89 -14.08 10.35
C MET A 318 -9.33 -13.72 10.73
N GLU A 319 -10.18 -13.42 9.75
CA GLU A 319 -11.58 -13.09 10.00
C GLU A 319 -12.44 -14.34 10.30
N ASN A 320 -12.13 -15.46 9.64
CA ASN A 320 -12.95 -16.69 9.71
C ASN A 320 -12.35 -17.82 10.57
N GLY A 321 -11.08 -17.72 10.96
CA GLY A 321 -10.34 -18.76 11.66
C GLY A 321 -10.72 -18.93 13.13
N THR A 322 -10.50 -20.12 13.68
CA THR A 322 -10.67 -20.36 15.11
C THR A 322 -9.53 -19.73 15.92
N ASP A 323 -9.72 -19.55 17.24
CA ASP A 323 -8.66 -19.05 18.13
C ASP A 323 -7.35 -19.85 18.03
N SER A 324 -7.45 -21.16 17.75
CA SER A 324 -6.28 -22.02 17.56
C SER A 324 -5.55 -21.74 16.25
N ASP A 325 -6.28 -21.42 15.18
CA ASP A 325 -5.72 -21.04 13.88
C ASP A 325 -5.09 -19.65 13.93
N LEU A 326 -5.72 -18.71 14.65
CA LEU A 326 -5.19 -17.38 14.89
C LEU A 326 -3.86 -17.41 15.64
N ARG A 327 -3.70 -18.31 16.61
CA ARG A 327 -2.42 -18.50 17.31
C ARG A 327 -1.34 -19.00 16.36
N ARG A 328 -1.62 -20.04 15.58
CA ARG A 328 -0.69 -20.58 14.57
C ARG A 328 -0.30 -19.53 13.54
N LEU A 329 -1.27 -18.76 13.05
CA LEU A 329 -1.04 -17.68 12.10
C LEU A 329 -0.21 -16.55 12.72
N SER A 330 -0.43 -16.20 13.99
CA SER A 330 0.40 -15.22 14.71
C SER A 330 1.84 -15.69 14.92
N GLU A 331 2.05 -16.99 15.15
CA GLU A 331 3.38 -17.59 15.28
C GLU A 331 4.12 -17.60 13.94
N ALA A 332 3.46 -18.04 12.87
CA ALA A 332 3.98 -17.95 11.51
C ALA A 332 4.35 -16.51 11.15
N PHE A 333 3.47 -15.55 11.44
CA PHE A 333 3.73 -14.12 11.18
C PHE A 333 4.96 -13.61 11.94
N ARG A 334 5.11 -13.95 13.22
CA ARG A 334 6.30 -13.56 14.00
C ARG A 334 7.59 -14.18 13.48
N LYS A 335 7.51 -15.41 12.97
CA LYS A 335 8.64 -16.16 12.43
C LYS A 335 9.19 -15.51 11.16
N HIS A 336 8.32 -15.10 10.23
CA HIS A 336 8.72 -14.58 8.92
C HIS A 336 8.72 -13.05 8.81
N PHE A 337 8.09 -12.36 9.76
CA PHE A 337 8.14 -10.91 9.93
C PHE A 337 8.66 -10.58 11.32
N PRO A 338 9.96 -10.83 11.59
CA PRO A 338 10.54 -10.45 12.86
C PRO A 338 10.30 -8.94 13.05
N PRO A 339 9.85 -8.50 14.23
CA PRO A 339 9.73 -7.08 14.50
C PRO A 339 11.08 -6.48 14.20
N THR A 340 11.14 -5.54 13.26
CA THR A 340 12.34 -4.77 13.01
C THR A 340 12.67 -4.13 14.34
N THR A 341 13.63 -4.71 15.06
CA THR A 341 14.23 -4.05 16.21
C THR A 341 14.69 -2.73 15.64
N SER A 342 13.98 -1.66 16.03
CA SER A 342 14.39 -0.29 15.80
C SER A 342 15.90 -0.25 15.95
N PRO A 343 16.67 0.36 15.02
CA PRO A 343 18.11 0.45 15.19
C PRO A 343 18.34 0.94 16.61
N ARG A 344 18.86 0.05 17.44
CA ARG A 344 19.22 0.34 18.80
C ARG A 344 20.26 1.41 18.62
N ARG A 345 19.86 2.66 18.88
CA ARG A 345 20.75 3.81 18.85
C ARG A 345 21.92 3.42 19.73
N ASP A 346 23.07 3.12 19.12
CA ASP A 346 24.28 2.80 19.84
C ASP A 346 24.53 3.94 20.84
N PRO A 347 24.60 3.68 22.15
CA PRO A 347 25.10 4.65 23.10
C PRO A 347 26.63 4.64 22.97
N ALA A 348 27.14 5.15 21.86
CA ALA A 348 28.54 5.46 21.69
C ALA A 348 28.65 6.95 21.35
N GLU A 349 29.52 7.63 22.09
CA GLU A 349 29.76 9.09 22.08
C GLU A 349 28.72 9.94 22.83
N THR A 350 28.60 9.68 24.14
CA THR A 350 28.48 10.82 25.06
C THR A 350 29.87 11.04 25.65
N GLY A 351 30.58 12.02 25.08
CA GLY A 351 31.84 12.52 25.60
C GLY A 351 31.67 12.94 27.06
N GLU A 352 32.32 12.16 27.90
CA GLU A 352 32.96 12.52 29.15
C GLU A 352 33.56 13.94 29.10
N SER A 353 33.02 14.86 29.91
CA SER A 353 33.72 16.03 30.46
C SER A 353 32.74 16.87 31.25
N GLY A 354 32.75 16.73 32.58
CA GLY A 354 31.89 17.51 33.46
C GLY A 354 32.06 17.16 34.94
N GLU A 355 33.32 17.09 35.37
CA GLU A 355 33.76 17.07 36.76
C GLU A 355 33.06 18.18 37.57
N GLY A 356 32.40 17.84 38.68
CA GLY A 356 31.58 18.82 39.38
C GLY A 356 31.00 18.38 40.72
N LYS A 357 31.88 18.26 41.72
CA LYS A 357 31.66 18.50 43.17
C LYS A 357 30.70 17.59 43.95
N GLU A 358 31.34 16.73 44.75
CA GLU A 358 31.21 16.60 46.21
C GLU A 358 30.00 17.29 46.86
N GLY A 359 29.05 16.47 47.30
CA GLY A 359 28.00 16.80 48.26
C GLY A 359 27.91 15.68 49.29
N GLU A 360 28.83 15.71 50.25
CA GLU A 360 28.88 14.87 51.43
C GLU A 360 27.63 15.12 52.30
N GLY A 361 26.64 14.21 52.21
CA GLY A 361 25.42 14.23 53.02
C GLY A 361 25.33 12.95 53.83
N LYS A 362 25.83 13.01 55.08
CA LYS A 362 25.78 11.95 56.08
C LYS A 362 24.38 11.36 56.24
N GLU A 363 24.29 10.05 56.03
CA GLU A 363 23.21 9.19 56.47
C GLU A 363 23.02 9.29 57.99
N GLY A 364 21.79 9.59 58.40
CA GLY A 364 21.32 9.43 59.76
C GLY A 364 21.02 7.96 60.03
N GLU A 365 21.81 7.37 60.92
CA GLU A 365 21.60 6.03 61.47
C GLU A 365 20.49 6.12 62.55
N GLY A 366 19.25 5.86 62.14
CA GLY A 366 18.10 5.72 63.05
C GLY A 366 17.95 4.26 63.47
N LYS A 367 18.41 3.91 64.68
CA LYS A 367 18.12 2.62 65.31
C LYS A 367 16.67 2.56 65.79
N GLU A 368 15.95 1.58 65.25
CA GLU A 368 14.68 1.08 65.75
C GLU A 368 14.80 0.60 67.19
N GLY A 369 13.71 0.83 67.95
CA GLY A 369 13.58 0.44 69.35
C GLY A 369 13.26 -1.04 69.52
N GLU A 370 13.91 -1.64 70.51
CA GLU A 370 13.46 -2.86 71.17
C GLU A 370 12.69 -2.50 72.44
N GLY A 371 11.58 -3.22 72.64
CA GLY A 371 10.57 -2.89 73.62
C GLY A 371 10.90 -3.21 75.09
N LYS A 372 10.15 -2.55 75.96
CA LYS A 372 9.43 -3.15 77.09
C LYS A 372 8.32 -2.25 77.57
#